data_AF-A0AAD9KPA5-F1
#
_entry.id   AF-A0AAD9KPA5-F1
#
_cell.length_a   1.000
_cell.length_b   1.000
_cell.length_c   1.000
_cell.angle_alpha   90.00
_cell.angle_beta   90.00
_cell.angle_gamma   90.00
#
_symmetry.space_group_name_H-M   'P 1'
#
loop_
_entity.id
_entity.type
_entity.pdbx_description
1 polymer ?
#
loop_
_entity_poly.entity_id
_entity_poly.type
_entity_poly.pdbx_seq_one_letter_code
_entity_poly.pdbx_strand_id
1 'polypeptide(L)'
;MHTYIHTYIHTYIRTYIHTYIRTYIHTYIHTYIHTYIHTYIHTYIHTYIHTYIHTYVHTYVHTYIHTYIHTYIHTYIHTYIHTYIHTYIHTYIHTYIHTYIHTYIHTYIHTYIHTCIRAYVHTYIHTYIHTYIHTYIHTYIHTYIHTYIHTYIHTYIHTYIHTYIHTCIHTYIHTYIHTYIHTYIHTCIHTYIHTYIHKYLHTYIHTYIHTYIHTYIHTYIHTYIHSFTHAYIHTHIHTYIHTDKHKYIHTYIHTYIHTYIHTYIHTYVHTYIRTYVHTYIHTYVHTYIRTYVHTYIRTYVHTYIRTYNYISLKKRAHSSR
;
A
#
# COMPACT_ATOMS: atom_id res chain seq x y z
N MET A 1 -87.50 74.68 -189.29
CA MET A 1 -88.00 74.00 -188.08
C MET A 1 -87.11 72.81 -187.66
N HIS A 2 -86.72 71.91 -188.58
CA HIS A 2 -85.96 70.69 -188.25
C HIS A 2 -84.51 70.92 -187.74
N THR A 3 -83.80 71.94 -188.25
CA THR A 3 -82.40 72.23 -187.87
C THR A 3 -82.24 72.88 -186.50
N TYR A 4 -83.24 73.66 -186.07
CA TYR A 4 -83.22 74.34 -184.76
C TYR A 4 -83.50 73.35 -183.62
N ILE A 5 -84.43 72.42 -183.83
CA ILE A 5 -84.75 71.37 -182.87
C ILE A 5 -83.55 70.43 -182.68
N HIS A 6 -82.89 70.01 -183.76
CA HIS A 6 -81.75 69.08 -183.66
C HIS A 6 -80.53 69.70 -182.97
N THR A 7 -80.19 70.95 -183.27
CA THR A 7 -79.05 71.64 -182.63
C THR A 7 -79.32 71.97 -181.18
N TYR A 8 -80.52 72.43 -180.83
CA TYR A 8 -80.89 72.71 -179.44
C TYR A 8 -80.92 71.43 -178.60
N ILE A 9 -81.55 70.36 -179.09
CA ILE A 9 -81.58 69.08 -178.38
C ILE A 9 -80.17 68.50 -178.24
N HIS A 10 -79.36 68.49 -179.30
CA HIS A 10 -78.02 67.91 -179.24
C HIS A 10 -77.09 68.74 -178.32
N THR A 11 -77.13 70.06 -178.37
CA THR A 11 -76.27 70.90 -177.50
C THR A 11 -76.73 70.83 -176.05
N TYR A 12 -78.03 70.89 -175.79
CA TYR A 12 -78.57 70.78 -174.44
C TYR A 12 -78.31 69.39 -173.84
N ILE A 13 -78.61 68.31 -174.57
CA ILE A 13 -78.34 66.95 -174.10
C ILE A 13 -76.85 66.73 -173.91
N ARG A 14 -75.99 67.13 -174.86
CA ARG A 14 -74.54 66.90 -174.74
C ARG A 14 -73.92 67.74 -173.63
N THR A 15 -74.30 69.00 -173.47
CA THR A 15 -73.76 69.83 -172.39
C THR A 15 -74.27 69.34 -171.04
N TYR A 16 -75.58 69.13 -170.89
CA TYR A 16 -76.17 68.65 -169.64
C TYR A 16 -75.63 67.27 -169.25
N ILE A 17 -75.61 66.30 -170.18
CA ILE A 17 -75.07 64.97 -169.90
C ILE A 17 -73.56 65.05 -169.65
N HIS A 18 -72.79 65.78 -170.46
CA HIS A 18 -71.33 65.83 -170.26
C HIS A 18 -70.96 66.54 -168.96
N THR A 19 -71.57 67.69 -168.63
CA THR A 19 -71.27 68.39 -167.39
C THR A 19 -71.79 67.59 -166.22
N TYR A 20 -73.04 67.12 -166.22
CA TYR A 20 -73.62 66.38 -165.10
C TYR A 20 -72.88 65.07 -164.85
N ILE A 21 -72.65 64.26 -165.89
CA ILE A 21 -71.93 62.99 -165.74
C ILE A 21 -70.47 63.26 -165.34
N ARG A 22 -69.77 64.20 -165.97
CA ARG A 22 -68.36 64.45 -165.65
C ARG A 22 -68.18 65.06 -164.27
N THR A 23 -69.01 66.03 -163.86
CA THR A 23 -68.92 66.59 -162.52
C THR A 23 -69.35 65.57 -161.49
N TYR A 24 -70.47 64.87 -161.69
CA TYR A 24 -70.94 63.87 -160.74
C TYR A 24 -69.94 62.72 -160.59
N ILE A 25 -69.46 62.15 -161.70
CA ILE A 25 -68.46 61.08 -161.65
C ILE A 25 -67.14 61.62 -161.09
N HIS A 26 -66.65 62.78 -161.52
CA HIS A 26 -65.37 63.28 -161.02
C HIS A 26 -65.45 63.64 -159.54
N THR A 27 -66.48 64.37 -159.09
CA THR A 27 -66.62 64.72 -157.67
C THR A 27 -66.88 63.46 -156.87
N TYR A 28 -67.84 62.61 -157.25
CA TYR A 28 -68.16 61.42 -156.48
C TYR A 28 -66.96 60.46 -156.41
N ILE A 29 -66.34 60.12 -157.53
CA ILE A 29 -65.19 59.22 -157.55
C ILE A 29 -63.98 59.87 -156.87
N HIS A 30 -63.64 61.13 -157.17
CA HIS A 30 -62.47 61.76 -156.55
C HIS A 30 -62.66 61.99 -155.07
N THR A 31 -63.79 62.52 -154.62
CA THR A 31 -64.02 62.71 -153.18
C THR A 31 -64.12 61.37 -152.50
N TYR A 32 -64.90 60.41 -153.00
CA TYR A 32 -65.05 59.11 -152.36
C TYR A 32 -63.71 58.36 -152.31
N ILE A 33 -62.99 58.26 -153.42
CA ILE A 33 -61.70 57.55 -153.46
C ILE A 33 -60.65 58.31 -152.65
N HIS A 34 -60.51 59.63 -152.81
CA HIS A 34 -59.50 60.39 -152.06
C HIS A 34 -59.81 60.39 -150.56
N THR A 35 -61.06 60.66 -150.14
CA THR A 35 -61.38 60.63 -148.71
C THR A 35 -61.30 59.23 -148.17
N TYR A 36 -61.82 58.20 -148.87
CA TYR A 36 -61.75 56.83 -148.38
C TYR A 36 -60.32 56.34 -148.29
N ILE A 37 -59.52 56.48 -149.36
CA ILE A 37 -58.12 56.04 -149.36
C ILE A 37 -57.29 56.87 -148.38
N HIS A 38 -57.38 58.21 -148.40
CA HIS A 38 -56.59 59.04 -147.51
C HIS A 38 -56.98 58.81 -146.05
N THR A 39 -58.27 58.84 -145.70
CA THR A 39 -58.68 58.60 -144.31
C THR A 39 -58.37 57.19 -143.90
N TYR A 40 -58.77 56.17 -144.67
CA TYR A 40 -58.51 54.77 -144.31
C TYR A 40 -57.02 54.49 -144.20
N ILE A 41 -56.20 54.84 -145.20
CA ILE A 41 -54.76 54.57 -145.16
C ILE A 41 -54.09 55.43 -144.08
N HIS A 42 -54.34 56.74 -144.02
CA HIS A 42 -53.68 57.59 -143.02
C HIS A 42 -54.11 57.23 -141.61
N THR A 43 -55.41 57.10 -141.33
CA THR A 43 -55.84 56.75 -139.97
C THR A 43 -55.44 55.33 -139.63
N TYR A 44 -55.61 54.36 -140.52
CA TYR A 44 -55.24 52.97 -140.21
C TYR A 44 -53.73 52.84 -140.04
N ILE A 45 -52.91 53.32 -140.97
CA ILE A 45 -51.45 53.19 -140.87
C ILE A 45 -50.92 54.04 -139.72
N HIS A 46 -51.33 55.31 -139.58
CA HIS A 46 -50.83 56.15 -138.49
C HIS A 46 -51.29 55.62 -137.13
N THR A 47 -52.56 55.29 -136.94
CA THR A 47 -53.02 54.74 -135.65
C THR A 47 -52.42 53.38 -135.40
N TYR A 48 -52.37 52.47 -136.37
CA TYR A 48 -51.77 51.15 -136.18
C TYR A 48 -50.28 51.25 -135.88
N ILE A 49 -49.49 51.96 -136.69
CA ILE A 49 -48.05 52.09 -136.47
C ILE A 49 -47.76 52.88 -135.19
N HIS A 50 -48.40 54.02 -134.96
CA HIS A 50 -48.16 54.82 -133.77
C HIS A 50 -48.60 54.05 -132.52
N THR A 51 -49.82 53.50 -132.48
CA THR A 51 -50.26 52.76 -131.29
C THR A 51 -49.46 51.49 -131.11
N TYR A 52 -49.21 50.70 -132.15
CA TYR A 52 -48.43 49.47 -132.03
C TYR A 52 -46.98 49.76 -131.62
N ILE A 53 -46.27 50.63 -132.32
CA ILE A 53 -44.86 50.92 -131.99
C ILE A 53 -44.77 51.66 -130.65
N HIS A 54 -45.58 52.70 -130.41
CA HIS A 54 -45.51 53.43 -129.15
C HIS A 54 -45.90 52.53 -127.99
N THR A 55 -47.04 51.82 -128.05
CA THR A 55 -47.44 50.95 -126.94
C THR A 55 -46.48 49.79 -126.79
N TYR A 56 -46.08 49.10 -127.85
CA TYR A 56 -45.15 47.97 -127.75
C TYR A 56 -43.79 48.41 -127.24
N VAL A 57 -43.16 49.42 -127.85
CA VAL A 57 -41.83 49.88 -127.42
C VAL A 57 -41.91 50.53 -126.04
N HIS A 58 -42.84 51.44 -125.79
CA HIS A 58 -42.94 52.08 -124.47
C HIS A 58 -43.29 51.07 -123.40
N THR A 59 -44.31 50.23 -123.57
CA THR A 59 -44.67 49.26 -122.53
C THR A 59 -43.60 48.20 -122.38
N TYR A 60 -43.07 47.62 -123.46
CA TYR A 60 -42.04 46.60 -123.35
C TYR A 60 -40.75 47.16 -122.76
N VAL A 61 -40.23 48.27 -123.28
CA VAL A 61 -38.98 48.85 -122.78
C VAL A 61 -39.15 49.42 -121.39
N HIS A 62 -40.21 50.18 -121.10
CA HIS A 62 -40.45 50.71 -119.76
C HIS A 62 -40.70 49.59 -118.76
N THR A 63 -41.59 48.63 -119.05
CA THR A 63 -41.85 47.54 -118.10
C THR A 63 -40.64 46.66 -117.95
N TYR A 64 -39.93 46.29 -119.02
CA TYR A 64 -38.74 45.46 -118.92
C TYR A 64 -37.63 46.18 -118.17
N ILE A 65 -37.27 47.41 -118.53
CA ILE A 65 -36.20 48.15 -117.86
C ILE A 65 -36.60 48.47 -116.42
N HIS A 66 -37.82 48.99 -116.18
CA HIS A 66 -38.25 49.32 -114.83
C HIS A 66 -38.35 48.06 -113.98
N THR A 67 -39.02 46.99 -114.43
CA THR A 67 -39.12 45.77 -113.62
C THR A 67 -37.77 45.11 -113.46
N TYR A 68 -36.96 44.95 -114.50
CA TYR A 68 -35.66 44.32 -114.40
C TYR A 68 -34.71 45.12 -113.51
N ILE A 69 -34.53 46.42 -113.78
CA ILE A 69 -33.61 47.25 -112.98
C ILE A 69 -34.14 47.43 -111.57
N HIS A 70 -35.42 47.77 -111.38
CA HIS A 70 -35.96 47.96 -110.04
C HIS A 70 -35.94 46.67 -109.26
N THR A 71 -36.43 45.55 -109.80
CA THR A 71 -36.42 44.28 -109.06
C THR A 71 -35.02 43.79 -108.85
N TYR A 72 -34.13 43.82 -109.85
CA TYR A 72 -32.75 43.36 -109.69
C TYR A 72 -31.99 44.22 -108.69
N ILE A 73 -31.98 45.54 -108.85
CA ILE A 73 -31.26 46.44 -107.94
C ILE A 73 -31.89 46.40 -106.56
N HIS A 74 -33.21 46.52 -106.43
CA HIS A 74 -33.86 46.49 -105.12
C HIS A 74 -33.66 45.14 -104.44
N THR A 75 -33.91 44.02 -105.11
CA THR A 75 -33.73 42.71 -104.48
C THR A 75 -32.27 42.42 -104.21
N TYR A 76 -31.34 42.70 -105.12
CA TYR A 76 -29.93 42.45 -104.91
C TYR A 76 -29.37 43.34 -103.80
N ILE A 77 -29.60 44.65 -103.83
CA ILE A 77 -29.11 45.56 -102.81
C ILE A 77 -29.81 45.27 -101.48
N HIS A 78 -31.14 45.14 -101.45
CA HIS A 78 -31.84 44.85 -100.20
C HIS A 78 -31.42 43.50 -99.63
N THR A 79 -31.41 42.42 -100.42
CA THR A 79 -31.01 41.12 -99.89
C THR A 79 -29.54 41.11 -99.52
N TYR A 80 -28.63 41.64 -100.33
CA TYR A 80 -27.21 41.66 -100.01
C TYR A 80 -26.92 42.52 -98.78
N ILE A 81 -27.38 43.78 -98.75
CA ILE A 81 -27.13 44.67 -97.61
C ILE A 81 -27.86 44.16 -96.37
N HIS A 82 -29.15 43.82 -96.47
CA HIS A 82 -29.89 43.33 -95.31
C HIS A 82 -29.30 42.03 -94.80
N THR A 83 -29.08 41.02 -95.65
CA THR A 83 -28.53 39.74 -95.18
C THR A 83 -27.11 39.90 -94.71
N TYR A 84 -26.22 40.60 -95.42
CA TYR A 84 -24.83 40.76 -95.01
C TYR A 84 -24.72 41.58 -93.72
N ILE A 85 -25.35 42.75 -93.65
CA ILE A 85 -25.29 43.60 -92.46
C ILE A 85 -26.02 42.93 -91.30
N HIS A 86 -27.24 42.42 -91.50
CA HIS A 86 -27.97 41.77 -90.41
C HIS A 86 -27.23 40.52 -89.94
N THR A 87 -26.80 39.62 -90.83
CA THR A 87 -26.10 38.41 -90.40
C THR A 87 -24.75 38.75 -89.81
N TYR A 88 -23.95 39.65 -90.39
CA TYR A 88 -22.64 40.01 -89.86
C TYR A 88 -22.77 40.70 -88.50
N ILE A 89 -23.59 41.74 -88.40
CA ILE A 89 -23.78 42.47 -87.13
C ILE A 89 -24.45 41.57 -86.10
N HIS A 90 -25.53 40.87 -86.44
CA HIS A 90 -26.19 39.98 -85.49
C HIS A 90 -25.26 38.85 -85.07
N THR A 91 -24.61 38.14 -85.98
CA THR A 91 -23.72 37.03 -85.59
C THR A 91 -22.51 37.56 -84.85
N TYR A 92 -21.85 38.64 -85.29
CA TYR A 92 -20.67 39.17 -84.61
C TYR A 92 -21.02 39.70 -83.23
N ILE A 93 -22.04 40.57 -83.11
CA ILE A 93 -22.44 41.12 -81.81
C ILE A 93 -23.01 40.03 -80.92
N HIS A 94 -23.92 39.18 -81.41
CA HIS A 94 -24.48 38.11 -80.60
C HIS A 94 -23.40 37.13 -80.16
N THR A 95 -22.54 36.65 -81.07
CA THR A 95 -21.48 35.71 -80.69
C THR A 95 -20.46 36.37 -79.78
N TYR A 96 -20.01 37.59 -80.06
CA TYR A 96 -19.03 38.28 -79.22
C TYR A 96 -19.61 38.57 -77.84
N ILE A 97 -20.79 39.19 -77.75
CA ILE A 97 -21.43 39.49 -76.46
C ILE A 97 -21.79 38.21 -75.73
N HIS A 98 -22.45 37.25 -76.39
CA HIS A 98 -22.83 36.00 -75.75
C HIS A 98 -21.59 35.24 -75.30
N THR A 99 -20.60 35.01 -76.15
CA THR A 99 -19.40 34.26 -75.76
C THR A 99 -18.60 35.01 -74.72
N TYR A 100 -18.34 36.31 -74.87
CA TYR A 100 -17.56 37.07 -73.91
C TYR A 100 -18.25 37.18 -72.56
N ILE A 101 -19.53 37.59 -72.53
CA ILE A 101 -20.28 37.72 -71.28
C ILE A 101 -20.52 36.35 -70.66
N HIS A 102 -20.98 35.36 -71.43
CA HIS A 102 -21.21 34.03 -70.89
C HIS A 102 -19.92 33.41 -70.39
N THR A 103 -18.83 33.42 -71.16
CA THR A 103 -17.56 32.84 -70.70
C THR A 103 -16.98 33.63 -69.55
N TYR A 104 -16.98 34.96 -69.57
CA TYR A 104 -16.44 35.76 -68.48
C TYR A 104 -17.26 35.59 -67.20
N ILE A 105 -18.58 35.74 -67.26
CA ILE A 105 -19.45 35.57 -66.10
C ILE A 105 -19.41 34.12 -65.62
N HIS A 106 -19.57 33.14 -66.51
CA HIS A 106 -19.53 31.73 -66.12
C HIS A 106 -18.17 31.37 -65.53
N THR A 107 -17.06 31.69 -66.20
CA THR A 107 -15.73 31.34 -65.66
C THR A 107 -15.45 32.11 -64.38
N TYR A 108 -15.69 33.42 -64.30
CA TYR A 108 -15.41 34.20 -63.11
C TYR A 108 -16.28 33.77 -61.93
N ILE A 109 -17.60 33.70 -62.12
CA ILE A 109 -18.53 33.29 -61.05
C ILE A 109 -18.28 31.83 -60.68
N HIS A 110 -18.19 30.91 -61.64
CA HIS A 110 -17.97 29.50 -61.34
C HIS A 110 -16.62 29.29 -60.66
N THR A 111 -15.52 29.87 -61.17
CA THR A 111 -14.21 29.71 -60.54
C THR A 111 -14.16 30.39 -59.18
N TYR A 112 -14.65 31.61 -59.04
CA TYR A 112 -14.62 32.33 -57.76
C TYR A 112 -15.51 31.64 -56.72
N ILE A 113 -16.77 31.34 -57.05
CA ILE A 113 -17.68 30.66 -56.12
C ILE A 113 -17.17 29.26 -55.82
N HIS A 114 -16.77 28.48 -56.85
CA HIS A 114 -16.29 27.12 -56.60
C HIS A 114 -15.02 27.13 -55.75
N THR A 115 -14.02 27.96 -56.07
CA THR A 115 -12.77 28.00 -55.31
C THR A 115 -12.98 28.58 -53.91
N CYS A 116 -13.75 29.65 -53.75
CA CYS A 116 -13.96 30.29 -52.46
C CYS A 116 -14.82 29.42 -51.54
N ILE A 117 -15.93 28.86 -52.03
CA ILE A 117 -16.76 27.94 -51.25
C ILE A 117 -16.00 26.65 -50.96
N ARG A 118 -15.33 26.05 -51.94
CA ARG A 118 -14.56 24.82 -51.70
C ARG A 118 -13.41 25.07 -50.73
N ALA A 119 -12.68 26.17 -50.85
CA ALA A 119 -11.63 26.53 -49.91
C ALA A 119 -12.22 26.73 -48.52
N TYR A 120 -13.28 27.53 -48.37
CA TYR A 120 -13.89 27.81 -47.07
C TYR A 120 -14.50 26.56 -46.43
N VAL A 121 -15.29 25.79 -47.18
CA VAL A 121 -15.92 24.56 -46.69
C VAL A 121 -14.86 23.51 -46.39
N HIS A 122 -13.88 23.31 -47.27
CA HIS A 122 -12.81 22.36 -47.01
C HIS A 122 -11.97 22.78 -45.81
N THR A 123 -11.51 24.03 -45.71
CA THR A 123 -10.72 24.46 -44.56
C THR A 123 -11.55 24.45 -43.30
N TYR A 124 -12.77 24.97 -43.29
CA TYR A 124 -13.60 25.02 -42.09
C TYR A 124 -13.99 23.62 -41.62
N ILE A 125 -14.53 22.76 -42.51
CA ILE A 125 -14.93 21.40 -42.14
C ILE A 125 -13.69 20.57 -41.80
N HIS A 126 -12.64 20.60 -42.61
CA HIS A 126 -11.44 19.82 -42.33
C HIS A 126 -10.80 20.29 -41.03
N THR A 127 -10.58 21.59 -40.82
CA THR A 127 -9.99 22.08 -39.56
C THR A 127 -10.91 21.78 -38.40
N TYR A 128 -12.20 22.12 -38.45
CA TYR A 128 -13.12 21.87 -37.34
C TYR A 128 -13.23 20.39 -36.99
N ILE A 129 -13.50 19.53 -37.97
CA ILE A 129 -13.63 18.08 -37.75
C ILE A 129 -12.29 17.49 -37.33
N HIS A 130 -11.20 17.81 -38.03
CA HIS A 130 -9.88 17.28 -37.68
C HIS A 130 -9.48 17.76 -36.29
N THR A 131 -9.55 19.05 -35.98
CA THR A 131 -9.19 19.54 -34.65
C THR A 131 -10.12 19.01 -33.59
N TYR A 132 -11.44 19.00 -33.80
CA TYR A 132 -12.38 18.53 -32.78
C TYR A 132 -12.24 17.03 -32.54
N ILE A 133 -12.25 16.21 -33.60
CA ILE A 133 -12.12 14.76 -33.47
C ILE A 133 -10.72 14.39 -32.99
N HIS A 134 -9.66 14.96 -33.58
CA HIS A 134 -8.30 14.67 -33.14
C HIS A 134 -8.10 15.11 -31.71
N THR A 135 -8.45 16.34 -31.33
CA THR A 135 -8.26 16.78 -29.93
C THR A 135 -9.14 16.00 -28.98
N TYR A 136 -10.42 15.77 -29.28
CA TYR A 136 -11.32 15.03 -28.40
C TYR A 136 -10.88 13.58 -28.24
N ILE A 137 -10.66 12.86 -29.35
CA ILE A 137 -10.24 11.45 -29.30
C ILE A 137 -8.84 11.34 -28.72
N HIS A 138 -7.87 12.14 -29.19
CA HIS A 138 -6.51 12.07 -28.67
C HIS A 138 -6.49 12.44 -27.19
N THR A 139 -7.09 13.55 -26.77
CA THR A 139 -7.07 13.93 -25.35
C THR A 139 -7.86 12.93 -24.50
N TYR A 140 -9.06 12.51 -24.91
CA TYR A 140 -9.86 11.57 -24.12
C TYR A 140 -9.18 10.21 -24.02
N ILE A 141 -8.77 9.62 -25.15
CA ILE A 141 -8.12 8.31 -25.14
C ILE A 141 -6.75 8.40 -24.48
N HIS A 142 -5.92 9.39 -24.82
CA HIS A 142 -4.61 9.54 -24.19
C HIS A 142 -4.74 9.78 -22.70
N THR A 143 -5.58 10.72 -22.24
CA THR A 143 -5.74 10.97 -20.80
C THR A 143 -6.37 9.78 -20.11
N TYR A 144 -7.43 9.17 -20.64
CA TYR A 144 -8.07 8.01 -20.02
C TYR A 144 -7.11 6.82 -19.94
N ILE A 145 -6.49 6.43 -21.04
CA ILE A 145 -5.56 5.30 -21.07
C ILE A 145 -4.32 5.62 -20.24
N HIS A 146 -3.69 6.79 -20.43
CA HIS A 146 -2.50 7.16 -19.67
C HIS A 146 -2.81 7.21 -18.18
N THR A 147 -3.87 7.91 -17.75
CA THR A 147 -4.22 7.98 -16.32
C THR A 147 -4.63 6.62 -15.78
N TYR A 148 -5.46 5.85 -16.48
CA TYR A 148 -5.93 4.55 -15.99
C TYR A 148 -4.77 3.55 -15.91
N ILE A 149 -3.98 3.40 -16.97
CA ILE A 149 -2.84 2.48 -16.99
C ILE A 149 -1.76 2.97 -16.02
N HIS A 150 -1.39 4.25 -16.06
CA HIS A 150 -0.37 4.77 -15.16
C HIS A 150 -0.82 4.65 -13.70
N THR A 151 -2.04 5.07 -13.34
CA THR A 151 -2.49 4.95 -11.95
C THR A 151 -2.66 3.49 -11.56
N TYR A 152 -3.29 2.64 -12.37
CA TYR A 152 -3.48 1.23 -12.04
C TYR A 152 -2.14 0.50 -11.91
N ILE A 153 -1.25 0.60 -12.90
CA ILE A 153 0.06 -0.05 -12.87
C ILE A 153 0.93 0.55 -11.78
N HIS A 154 1.03 1.88 -11.68
CA HIS A 154 1.83 2.51 -10.64
C HIS A 154 1.31 2.15 -9.26
N THR A 155 0.01 2.27 -8.99
CA THR A 155 -0.54 1.90 -7.68
C THR A 155 -0.41 0.41 -7.42
N TYR A 156 -0.72 -0.47 -8.37
CA TYR A 156 -0.62 -1.91 -8.18
C TYR A 156 0.84 -2.35 -7.96
N ILE A 157 1.76 -1.95 -8.84
CA ILE A 157 3.17 -2.30 -8.71
C ILE A 157 3.76 -1.64 -7.47
N HIS A 158 3.54 -0.35 -7.24
CA HIS A 158 4.07 0.33 -6.07
C HIS A 158 3.50 -0.30 -4.80
N THR A 159 2.18 -0.43 -4.65
CA THR A 159 1.62 -1.03 -3.43
C THR A 159 2.04 -2.48 -3.29
N TYR A 160 1.94 -3.32 -4.31
CA TYR A 160 2.30 -4.74 -4.20
C TYR A 160 3.79 -4.92 -3.93
N ILE A 161 4.67 -4.33 -4.74
CA ILE A 161 6.12 -4.48 -4.57
C ILE A 161 6.58 -3.77 -3.29
N HIS A 162 6.16 -2.53 -3.05
CA HIS A 162 6.56 -1.81 -1.83
C HIS A 162 6.04 -2.55 -0.61
N THR A 163 4.76 -2.91 -0.52
CA THR A 163 4.25 -3.60 0.67
C THR A 163 4.85 -4.99 0.79
N TYR A 164 4.96 -5.78 -0.26
CA TYR A 164 5.53 -7.13 -0.19
C TYR A 164 7.01 -7.10 0.18
N ILE A 165 7.82 -6.30 -0.51
CA ILE A 165 9.26 -6.20 -0.21
C ILE A 165 9.46 -5.54 1.15
N HIS A 166 8.79 -4.43 1.45
CA HIS A 166 8.91 -3.78 2.75
C HIS A 166 8.46 -4.72 3.86
N THR A 167 7.32 -5.38 3.76
CA THR A 167 6.86 -6.30 4.81
C THR A 167 7.74 -7.53 4.90
N CYS A 168 8.09 -8.22 3.81
CA CYS A 168 8.98 -9.39 3.87
C CYS A 168 10.36 -9.03 4.41
N ILE A 169 11.01 -7.98 3.88
CA ILE A 169 12.35 -7.60 4.32
C ILE A 169 12.30 -7.03 5.74
N HIS A 170 11.37 -6.11 6.03
CA HIS A 170 11.26 -5.53 7.38
C HIS A 170 10.92 -6.62 8.39
N THR A 171 9.92 -7.48 8.14
CA THR A 171 9.60 -8.55 9.09
C THR A 171 10.73 -9.55 9.20
N TYR A 172 11.36 -9.98 8.10
CA TYR A 172 12.47 -10.93 8.16
C TYR A 172 13.68 -10.34 8.88
N ILE A 173 14.15 -9.16 8.49
CA ILE A 173 15.31 -8.51 9.12
C ILE A 173 14.98 -8.12 10.55
N HIS A 174 13.84 -7.46 10.80
CA HIS A 174 13.47 -7.05 12.15
C HIS A 174 13.29 -8.28 13.04
N THR A 175 12.52 -9.29 12.64
CA THR A 175 12.34 -10.48 13.48
C THR A 175 13.65 -11.25 13.63
N TYR A 176 14.42 -11.49 12.56
CA TYR A 176 15.66 -12.24 12.65
C TYR A 176 16.70 -11.49 13.49
N ILE A 177 16.99 -10.21 13.21
CA ILE A 177 17.96 -9.43 13.97
C ILE A 177 17.47 -9.19 15.38
N HIS A 178 16.22 -8.76 15.58
CA HIS A 178 15.69 -8.52 16.92
C HIS A 178 15.68 -9.81 17.72
N THR A 179 15.13 -10.91 17.20
CA THR A 179 15.09 -12.17 17.96
C THR A 179 16.49 -12.74 18.16
N TYR A 180 17.36 -12.76 17.15
CA TYR A 180 18.70 -13.30 17.28
C TYR A 180 19.54 -12.46 18.25
N ILE A 181 19.62 -11.15 18.05
CA ILE A 181 20.39 -10.27 18.94
C ILE A 181 19.77 -10.23 20.32
N HIS A 182 18.45 -10.04 20.44
CA HIS A 182 17.79 -10.03 21.75
C HIS A 182 17.97 -11.36 22.46
N THR A 183 17.69 -12.50 21.84
CA THR A 183 17.87 -13.79 22.50
C THR A 183 19.33 -14.08 22.78
N TYR A 184 20.25 -13.82 21.86
CA TYR A 184 21.69 -14.06 22.08
C TYR A 184 22.25 -13.16 23.17
N ILE A 185 22.04 -11.84 23.09
CA ILE A 185 22.52 -10.89 24.11
C ILE A 185 21.80 -11.13 25.43
N HIS A 186 20.47 -11.24 25.44
CA HIS A 186 19.73 -11.49 26.67
C HIS A 186 20.15 -12.81 27.29
N THR A 187 20.20 -13.92 26.54
CA THR A 187 20.61 -15.20 27.12
C THR A 187 22.08 -15.21 27.50
N CYS A 188 23.02 -14.75 26.67
CA CYS A 188 24.44 -14.74 27.03
C CYS A 188 24.72 -13.80 28.20
N ILE A 189 24.23 -12.55 28.18
CA ILE A 189 24.48 -11.61 29.27
C ILE A 189 23.71 -12.04 30.52
N HIS A 190 22.43 -12.38 30.43
CA HIS A 190 21.66 -12.82 31.59
C HIS A 190 22.25 -14.10 32.17
N THR A 191 22.53 -15.12 31.37
CA THR A 191 23.15 -16.35 31.90
C THR A 191 24.55 -16.08 32.42
N TYR A 192 25.38 -15.29 31.76
CA TYR A 192 26.73 -14.98 32.24
C TYR A 192 26.69 -14.17 33.54
N ILE A 193 25.96 -13.06 33.59
CA ILE A 193 25.82 -12.22 34.78
C ILE A 193 25.14 -13.01 35.89
N HIS A 194 23.99 -13.64 35.63
CA HIS A 194 23.27 -14.38 36.64
C HIS A 194 24.10 -15.57 37.12
N THR A 195 24.64 -16.41 36.26
CA THR A 195 25.41 -17.57 36.74
C THR A 195 26.74 -17.15 37.36
N TYR A 196 27.49 -16.21 36.78
CA TYR A 196 28.80 -15.83 37.30
C TYR A 196 28.67 -14.97 38.55
N ILE A 197 27.91 -13.87 38.50
CA ILE A 197 27.76 -12.99 39.67
C ILE A 197 26.93 -13.70 40.73
N HIS A 198 25.78 -14.31 40.42
CA HIS A 198 25.00 -14.96 41.46
C HIS A 198 25.78 -16.13 42.05
N LYS A 199 26.41 -17.02 41.25
CA LYS A 199 27.18 -18.12 41.84
C LYS A 199 28.38 -17.61 42.60
N TYR A 200 29.20 -16.71 42.05
CA TYR A 200 30.40 -16.21 42.71
C TYR A 200 30.07 -15.42 43.97
N LEU A 201 29.12 -14.49 43.90
CA LEU A 201 28.77 -13.61 45.01
C LEU A 201 27.98 -14.40 46.06
N HIS A 202 27.08 -15.31 45.66
CA HIS A 202 26.42 -16.21 46.61
C HIS A 202 27.42 -17.19 47.23
N THR A 203 28.24 -17.91 46.46
CA THR A 203 29.21 -18.84 47.06
C THR A 203 30.23 -18.10 47.88
N TYR A 204 30.79 -16.98 47.41
CA TYR A 204 31.78 -16.21 48.16
C TYR A 204 31.17 -15.62 49.43
N ILE A 205 30.07 -14.86 49.35
CA ILE A 205 29.47 -14.26 50.54
C ILE A 205 28.90 -15.34 51.45
N HIS A 206 28.14 -16.31 50.93
CA HIS A 206 27.60 -17.38 51.76
C HIS A 206 28.72 -18.19 52.39
N THR A 207 29.69 -18.71 51.64
CA THR A 207 30.76 -19.51 52.26
C THR A 207 31.66 -18.67 53.13
N TYR A 208 32.08 -17.47 52.73
CA TYR A 208 32.96 -16.64 53.55
C TYR A 208 32.25 -16.16 54.82
N ILE A 209 31.08 -15.53 54.71
CA ILE A 209 30.35 -15.05 55.89
C ILE A 209 29.88 -16.22 56.73
N HIS A 210 29.28 -17.26 56.14
CA HIS A 210 28.83 -18.41 56.93
C HIS A 210 30.01 -19.10 57.58
N THR A 211 31.08 -19.46 56.87
CA THR A 211 32.21 -20.15 57.52
C THR A 211 32.94 -19.22 58.47
N TYR A 212 33.20 -17.96 58.14
CA TYR A 212 33.90 -17.04 59.03
C TYR A 212 33.07 -16.72 60.27
N ILE A 213 31.81 -16.30 60.13
CA ILE A 213 30.95 -15.99 61.29
C ILE A 213 30.62 -17.26 62.06
N HIS A 214 30.24 -18.35 61.39
CA HIS A 214 29.94 -19.60 62.09
C HIS A 214 31.18 -20.13 62.79
N THR A 215 32.34 -20.26 62.14
CA THR A 215 33.55 -20.76 62.82
C THR A 215 34.05 -19.78 63.86
N TYR A 216 34.08 -18.47 63.61
CA TYR A 216 34.55 -17.49 64.58
C TYR A 216 33.62 -17.41 65.79
N ILE A 217 32.31 -17.21 65.59
CA ILE A 217 31.35 -17.14 66.71
C ILE A 217 31.24 -18.49 67.40
N HIS A 218 31.10 -19.59 66.66
CA HIS A 218 31.00 -20.92 67.27
C HIS A 218 32.28 -21.26 68.02
N THR A 219 33.46 -21.14 67.43
CA THR A 219 34.70 -21.47 68.16
C THR A 219 34.98 -20.49 69.27
N TYR A 220 34.82 -19.17 69.08
CA TYR A 220 35.09 -18.18 70.13
C TYR A 220 34.11 -18.31 71.28
N ILE A 221 32.80 -18.31 71.02
CA ILE A 221 31.79 -18.44 72.08
C ILE A 221 31.83 -19.83 72.70
N HIS A 222 31.90 -20.89 71.90
CA HIS A 222 31.98 -22.25 72.46
C HIS A 222 33.24 -22.42 73.28
N THR A 223 34.44 -22.09 72.76
CA THR A 223 35.67 -22.27 73.54
C THR A 223 35.72 -21.33 74.74
N TYR A 224 35.33 -20.06 74.62
CA TYR A 224 35.37 -19.11 75.71
C TYR A 224 34.34 -19.46 76.80
N ILE A 225 33.07 -19.66 76.44
CA ILE A 225 32.04 -20.02 77.43
C ILE A 225 32.31 -21.42 77.97
N HIS A 226 32.63 -22.42 77.14
CA HIS A 226 32.90 -23.77 77.63
C HIS A 226 34.13 -23.81 78.54
N SER A 227 35.25 -23.19 78.16
CA SER A 227 36.44 -23.16 79.03
C SER A 227 36.22 -22.33 80.29
N PHE A 228 35.54 -21.19 80.21
CA PHE A 228 35.28 -20.33 81.37
C PHE A 228 34.26 -20.96 82.32
N THR A 229 33.16 -21.50 81.81
CA THR A 229 32.17 -22.21 82.64
C THR A 229 32.71 -23.52 83.18
N HIS A 230 33.46 -24.30 82.39
CA HIS A 230 34.10 -25.52 82.88
C HIS A 230 35.15 -25.18 83.93
N ALA A 231 36.03 -24.20 83.71
CA ALA A 231 37.00 -23.77 84.71
C ALA A 231 36.28 -23.25 85.96
N TYR A 232 35.30 -22.36 85.84
CA TYR A 232 34.59 -21.78 86.99
C TYR A 232 33.80 -22.83 87.76
N ILE A 233 33.00 -23.67 87.10
CA ILE A 233 32.22 -24.73 87.75
C ILE A 233 33.15 -25.77 88.35
N HIS A 234 34.14 -26.24 87.59
CA HIS A 234 35.08 -27.25 88.08
C HIS A 234 35.91 -26.71 89.23
N THR A 235 36.53 -25.53 89.15
CA THR A 235 37.31 -25.02 90.28
C THR A 235 36.42 -24.62 91.43
N HIS A 236 35.35 -23.85 91.21
CA HIS A 236 34.55 -23.29 92.31
C HIS A 236 33.68 -24.34 92.99
N ILE A 237 32.93 -25.16 92.24
CA ILE A 237 32.05 -26.16 92.85
C ILE A 237 32.87 -27.35 93.37
N HIS A 238 33.86 -27.85 92.62
CA HIS A 238 34.66 -28.97 93.11
C HIS A 238 35.46 -28.58 94.35
N THR A 239 36.17 -27.44 94.35
CA THR A 239 36.94 -27.07 95.56
C THR A 239 36.02 -26.71 96.72
N TYR A 240 34.93 -25.95 96.51
CA TYR A 240 34.01 -25.57 97.59
C TYR A 240 33.28 -26.78 98.18
N ILE A 241 32.67 -27.64 97.36
CA ILE A 241 31.94 -28.80 97.88
C ILE A 241 32.91 -29.86 98.40
N HIS A 242 33.99 -30.17 97.68
CA HIS A 242 34.91 -31.22 98.10
C HIS A 242 35.68 -30.81 99.36
N THR A 243 36.22 -29.59 99.46
CA THR A 243 36.99 -29.23 100.67
C THR A 243 36.09 -28.96 101.85
N ASP A 244 34.94 -28.29 101.70
CA ASP A 244 34.14 -27.86 102.84
C ASP A 244 33.25 -28.98 103.41
N LYS A 245 32.59 -29.79 102.55
CA LYS A 245 31.88 -30.99 103.03
C LYS A 245 32.84 -32.08 103.49
N HIS A 246 33.97 -32.31 102.83
CA HIS A 246 34.91 -33.35 103.29
C HIS A 246 35.53 -32.96 104.63
N LYS A 247 35.92 -31.69 104.86
CA LYS A 247 36.41 -31.26 106.18
C LYS A 247 35.30 -31.38 107.24
N TYR A 248 34.09 -30.91 106.95
CA TYR A 248 32.97 -30.93 107.91
C TYR A 248 32.51 -32.35 108.25
N ILE A 249 32.30 -33.21 107.26
CA ILE A 249 31.87 -34.60 107.48
C ILE A 249 33.00 -35.40 108.14
N HIS A 250 34.25 -35.26 107.67
CA HIS A 250 35.36 -36.00 108.23
C HIS A 250 35.64 -35.58 109.68
N THR A 251 35.66 -34.29 110.01
CA THR A 251 35.85 -33.88 111.42
C THR A 251 34.65 -34.26 112.27
N TYR A 252 33.41 -33.94 111.88
CA TYR A 252 32.23 -34.21 112.70
C TYR A 252 31.99 -35.71 112.95
N ILE A 253 32.03 -36.54 111.90
CA ILE A 253 31.76 -37.98 112.05
C ILE A 253 32.94 -38.68 112.73
N HIS A 254 34.18 -38.36 112.34
CA HIS A 254 35.34 -39.03 112.92
C HIS A 254 35.50 -38.68 114.40
N THR A 255 35.41 -37.42 114.81
CA THR A 255 35.56 -37.09 116.23
C THR A 255 34.35 -37.58 117.03
N TYR A 256 33.12 -37.39 116.56
CA TYR A 256 31.93 -37.75 117.34
C TYR A 256 31.78 -39.26 117.53
N ILE A 257 31.91 -40.06 116.46
CA ILE A 257 31.75 -41.52 116.56
C ILE A 257 32.97 -42.15 117.25
N HIS A 258 34.19 -41.72 116.92
CA HIS A 258 35.39 -42.30 117.52
C HIS A 258 35.45 -42.02 119.02
N THR A 259 35.22 -40.78 119.47
CA THR A 259 35.27 -40.52 120.92
C THR A 259 34.10 -41.16 121.65
N TYR A 260 32.87 -41.09 121.11
CA TYR A 260 31.69 -41.60 121.81
C TYR A 260 31.71 -43.14 121.96
N ILE A 261 32.00 -43.87 120.88
CA ILE A 261 32.02 -45.34 120.93
C ILE A 261 33.26 -45.84 121.68
N HIS A 262 34.43 -45.23 121.45
CA HIS A 262 35.66 -45.66 122.12
C HIS A 262 35.58 -45.42 123.63
N THR A 263 35.16 -44.25 124.12
CA THR A 263 35.10 -44.04 125.57
C THR A 263 33.97 -44.83 126.21
N TYR A 264 32.77 -44.91 125.61
CA TYR A 264 31.64 -45.59 126.24
C TYR A 264 31.84 -47.10 126.38
N ILE A 265 32.28 -47.78 125.31
CA ILE A 265 32.49 -49.24 125.35
C ILE A 265 33.75 -49.58 126.15
N HIS A 266 34.85 -48.83 125.99
CA HIS A 266 36.10 -49.14 126.67
C HIS A 266 35.99 -48.94 128.18
N THR A 267 35.36 -47.87 128.68
CA THR A 267 35.26 -47.70 130.15
C THR A 267 34.20 -48.61 130.76
N TYR A 268 33.04 -48.81 130.14
CA TYR A 268 31.97 -49.60 130.75
C TYR A 268 32.27 -51.11 130.79
N VAL A 269 32.78 -51.68 129.69
CA VAL A 269 33.05 -53.12 129.60
C VAL A 269 34.32 -53.50 130.36
N HIS A 270 35.38 -52.69 130.27
CA HIS A 270 36.66 -53.02 130.89
C HIS A 270 36.62 -52.90 132.42
N THR A 271 35.96 -51.90 133.01
CA THR A 271 35.92 -51.78 134.48
C THR A 271 34.92 -52.74 135.13
N TYR A 272 33.79 -53.03 134.48
CA TYR A 272 32.77 -53.93 135.03
C TYR A 272 33.25 -55.40 135.04
N ILE A 273 33.83 -55.89 133.95
CA ILE A 273 34.32 -57.28 133.87
C ILE A 273 35.59 -57.47 134.73
N ARG A 274 36.51 -56.50 134.72
CA ARG A 274 37.80 -56.63 135.42
C ARG A 274 37.66 -56.57 136.95
N THR A 275 36.70 -55.80 137.49
CA THR A 275 36.53 -55.73 138.95
C THR A 275 35.70 -56.91 139.48
N TYR A 276 34.58 -57.26 138.82
CA TYR A 276 33.69 -58.31 139.30
C TYR A 276 34.31 -59.71 139.24
N VAL A 277 35.03 -60.04 138.16
CA VAL A 277 35.65 -61.37 137.99
C VAL A 277 36.94 -61.50 138.82
N HIS A 278 37.72 -60.43 138.97
CA HIS A 278 38.99 -60.49 139.68
C HIS A 278 38.82 -60.57 141.20
N THR A 279 37.85 -59.85 141.80
CA THR A 279 37.64 -59.93 143.26
C THR A 279 36.89 -61.20 143.66
N TYR A 280 35.92 -61.68 142.88
CA TYR A 280 35.13 -62.86 143.28
C TYR A 280 35.92 -64.17 143.25
N ILE A 281 36.79 -64.37 142.24
CA ILE A 281 37.57 -65.62 142.11
C ILE A 281 38.82 -65.60 142.99
N HIS A 282 39.50 -64.45 143.12
CA HIS A 282 40.78 -64.38 143.82
C HIS A 282 40.63 -64.45 145.35
N THR A 283 39.57 -63.91 145.95
CA THR A 283 39.41 -63.97 147.42
C THR A 283 38.74 -65.25 147.91
N TYR A 284 37.83 -65.85 147.12
CA TYR A 284 37.09 -67.06 147.57
C TYR A 284 37.94 -68.34 147.48
N VAL A 285 38.77 -68.49 146.43
CA VAL A 285 39.58 -69.71 146.22
C VAL A 285 40.89 -69.68 147.03
N HIS A 286 41.53 -68.51 147.15
CA HIS A 286 42.85 -68.39 147.79
C HIS A 286 42.80 -68.41 149.33
N THR A 287 41.67 -68.01 149.95
CA THR A 287 41.53 -68.06 151.42
C THR A 287 40.99 -69.41 151.92
N TYR A 288 40.05 -70.04 151.20
CA TYR A 288 39.43 -71.29 151.65
C TYR A 288 40.39 -72.51 151.61
N ILE A 289 41.26 -72.61 150.60
CA ILE A 289 42.21 -73.73 150.48
C ILE A 289 43.43 -73.55 151.42
N ARG A 290 43.83 -72.29 151.69
CA ARG A 290 45.05 -71.99 152.45
C ARG A 290 44.88 -72.07 153.97
N THR A 291 43.66 -71.94 154.51
CA THR A 291 43.44 -72.01 155.97
C THR A 291 42.96 -73.37 156.47
N TYR A 292 42.35 -74.22 155.64
CA TYR A 292 41.91 -75.56 156.06
C TYR A 292 43.04 -76.62 156.05
N VAL A 293 43.98 -76.51 155.10
CA VAL A 293 45.09 -77.48 154.95
C VAL A 293 46.29 -77.17 155.87
N HIS A 294 46.47 -75.90 156.26
CA HIS A 294 47.66 -75.47 157.02
C HIS A 294 47.53 -75.61 158.55
N THR A 295 46.31 -75.74 159.10
CA THR A 295 46.09 -75.82 160.55
C THR A 295 45.88 -77.22 161.10
N TYR A 296 45.44 -78.22 160.31
CA TYR A 296 45.28 -79.59 160.84
C TYR A 296 46.59 -80.43 160.77
N ILE A 297 47.50 -80.12 159.86
CA ILE A 297 48.79 -80.86 159.70
C ILE A 297 49.91 -80.26 160.57
N ARG A 298 49.80 -78.98 160.97
CA ARG A 298 50.87 -78.23 161.65
C ARG A 298 50.77 -78.20 163.19
N THR A 299 49.74 -78.82 163.75
CA THR A 299 49.72 -79.21 165.16
C THR A 299 49.82 -80.73 165.24
N TYR A 300 51.04 -81.21 165.43
CA TYR A 300 51.40 -81.67 166.77
C TYR A 300 51.01 -83.17 166.97
N VAL A 301 51.64 -84.22 166.43
CA VAL A 301 52.96 -84.51 165.83
C VAL A 301 54.18 -83.98 166.59
N HIS A 302 54.00 -83.13 167.60
CA HIS A 302 55.07 -82.58 168.43
C HIS A 302 55.03 -83.18 169.85
N THR A 303 54.33 -84.29 170.03
CA THR A 303 54.43 -85.11 171.25
C THR A 303 54.32 -86.61 170.97
N TYR A 304 54.73 -87.09 169.78
CA TYR A 304 55.11 -88.51 169.65
C TYR A 304 56.55 -88.75 170.12
N ILE A 305 57.40 -87.72 170.21
CA ILE A 305 58.85 -87.91 170.37
C ILE A 305 59.46 -86.79 171.22
N ARG A 306 59.12 -86.77 172.51
CA ARG A 306 60.02 -86.24 173.54
C ARG A 306 60.10 -87.29 174.65
N THR A 307 61.07 -88.19 174.49
CA THR A 307 61.72 -89.06 175.50
C THR A 307 60.83 -90.11 176.18
N TYR A 308 60.68 -91.35 175.69
CA TYR A 308 61.69 -92.43 175.76
C TYR A 308 62.81 -92.14 176.78
N ASN A 309 62.79 -92.89 177.89
CA ASN A 309 63.98 -93.26 178.66
C ASN A 309 64.89 -92.14 179.20
N TYR A 310 64.61 -91.76 180.45
CA TYR A 310 65.65 -91.63 181.48
C TYR A 310 65.25 -92.57 182.64
N ILE A 311 65.65 -93.85 182.61
CA ILE A 311 66.71 -94.37 183.50
C ILE A 311 66.28 -94.22 184.97
N SER A 312 65.56 -95.18 185.57
CA SER A 312 66.16 -96.39 186.16
C SER A 312 67.63 -96.23 186.51
N LEU A 313 67.88 -95.97 187.81
CA LEU A 313 69.10 -96.20 188.59
C LEU A 313 70.03 -95.00 188.82
N LYS A 314 69.85 -94.34 189.98
CA LYS A 314 70.84 -94.47 191.07
C LYS A 314 70.33 -93.97 192.44
N LYS A 315 70.45 -94.90 193.41
CA LYS A 315 70.70 -94.72 194.85
C LYS A 315 69.54 -94.18 195.71
N ARG A 316 68.74 -95.07 196.32
CA ARG A 316 68.99 -95.86 197.56
C ARG A 316 69.11 -95.01 198.82
N ALA A 317 68.32 -95.46 199.81
CA ALA A 317 68.63 -95.55 201.23
C ALA A 317 68.46 -94.23 202.02
N HIS A 318 67.93 -94.20 203.25
CA HIS A 318 67.90 -95.25 204.27
C HIS A 318 67.07 -94.85 205.51
N SER A 319 66.74 -95.86 206.33
CA SER A 319 66.53 -95.81 207.81
C SER A 319 65.23 -95.17 208.32
N SER A 320 64.58 -95.57 209.42
CA SER A 320 64.93 -96.41 210.58
C SER A 320 63.66 -96.68 211.40
N ARG A 321 63.58 -97.87 212.02
CA ARG A 321 62.57 -98.35 212.99
C ARG A 321 61.16 -98.66 212.48
#